data_AF-A0AAJ0CT15-F1
#
_entry.id   AF-A0AAJ0CT15-F1
#
_cell.length_a   1.000
_cell.length_b   1.000
_cell.length_c   1.000
_cell.angle_alpha   90.00
_cell.angle_beta   90.00
_cell.angle_gamma   90.00
#
_symmetry.space_group_name_H-M   'P 1'
#
loop_
_entity.id
_entity.type
_entity.pdbx_description
1 polymer ?
#
loop_
_entity_poly.entity_id
_entity_poly.type
_entity_poly.pdbx_seq_one_letter_code
_entity_poly.pdbx_strand_id
1 'polypeptide(L)'
;MSSAKKWEISAELDLCMAVIHTGGSVGSYKWPEVHAIMVLLGHNFTKDAISQHYTKSILRGFKKRHGLGSGRLATSFPSTGKRKADEQGAGSPTKKGK
;
A
#
# COMPACT_ATOMS: atom_id res chain seq x y z
N MET A 1 30.04 8.65 -17.63
CA MET A 1 29.45 9.02 -16.33
C MET A 1 27.98 8.64 -16.37
N SER A 2 27.60 7.52 -15.74
CA SER A 2 26.17 7.12 -15.68
C SER A 2 25.46 8.03 -14.69
N SER A 3 24.86 9.10 -15.20
CA SER A 3 23.92 9.91 -14.46
C SER A 3 22.75 9.02 -14.06
N ALA A 4 22.79 8.49 -12.84
CA ALA A 4 21.61 7.88 -12.23
C ALA A 4 20.51 8.93 -12.30
N LYS A 5 19.54 8.74 -13.22
CA LYS A 5 18.39 9.62 -13.39
C LYS A 5 17.73 9.74 -12.03
N LYS A 6 17.95 10.87 -11.37
CA LYS A 6 17.38 11.17 -10.07
C LYS A 6 15.88 11.24 -10.27
N TRP A 7 15.14 10.49 -9.47
CA TRP A 7 13.69 10.57 -9.49
C TRP A 7 13.30 11.93 -8.93
N GLU A 8 12.78 12.78 -9.80
CA GLU A 8 12.22 14.07 -9.40
C GLU A 8 10.87 13.84 -8.71
N ILE A 9 10.50 14.75 -7.82
CA ILE A 9 9.24 14.64 -7.05
C ILE A 9 8.03 14.58 -8.00
N SER A 10 8.06 15.35 -9.09
CA SER A 10 7.04 15.31 -10.14
C SER A 10 6.92 13.92 -10.77
N ALA A 11 8.05 13.29 -11.12
CA ALA A 11 8.07 11.95 -11.69
C ALA A 11 7.52 10.88 -10.73
N GLU A 12 7.76 11.02 -9.42
CA GLU A 12 7.19 10.11 -8.41
C GLU A 12 5.67 10.28 -8.26
N LEU A 13 5.19 11.52 -8.28
CA LEU A 13 3.76 11.83 -8.21
C LEU A 13 3.02 11.33 -9.45
N ASP A 14 3.56 11.60 -10.64
CA ASP A 14 3.02 11.12 -11.91
C ASP A 14 2.95 9.60 -11.94
N LEU A 15 3.99 8.92 -11.44
CA LEU A 15 4.01 7.47 -11.33
C LEU A 15 2.90 6.96 -10.39
N CYS A 16 2.71 7.59 -9.23
CA CYS A 16 1.65 7.20 -8.30
C CYS A 16 0.27 7.37 -8.96
N MET A 17 0.05 8.50 -9.64
CA MET A 17 -1.21 8.78 -10.32
C MET A 17 -1.45 7.81 -11.48
N ALA A 18 -0.43 7.45 -12.25
CA ALA A 18 -0.54 6.47 -13.33
C ALA A 18 -0.91 5.07 -12.80
N VAL A 19 -0.34 4.65 -11.67
CA VAL A 19 -0.69 3.37 -11.02
C VAL A 19 -2.14 3.38 -10.51
N ILE A 20 -2.58 4.49 -9.92
CA ILE A 20 -3.97 4.64 -9.45
C ILE A 20 -4.95 4.68 -10.63
N HIS A 21 -4.63 5.43 -11.68
CA HIS A 21 -5.47 5.59 -12.87
C HIS A 21 -5.70 4.26 -13.61
N THR A 22 -4.66 3.43 -13.70
CA THR A 22 -4.75 2.09 -14.31
C THR A 22 -5.47 1.07 -13.41
N GLY A 23 -5.87 1.45 -12.20
CA GLY A 23 -6.52 0.55 -11.25
C GLY A 23 -5.57 -0.54 -10.70
N GLY A 24 -4.26 -0.30 -10.76
CA GLY A 24 -3.26 -1.27 -10.32
C GLY A 24 -3.35 -1.50 -8.81
N SER A 25 -3.57 -2.75 -8.40
CA SER A 25 -3.52 -3.17 -7.00
C SER A 25 -2.30 -4.07 -6.72
N VAL A 26 -2.01 -4.33 -5.44
CA VAL A 26 -0.90 -5.18 -5.01
C VAL A 26 -1.03 -6.57 -5.65
N GLY A 27 -0.15 -6.86 -6.62
CA GLY A 27 -0.13 -8.12 -7.37
C GLY A 27 -0.81 -8.09 -8.74
N SER A 28 -1.44 -6.97 -9.14
CA SER A 28 -2.12 -6.81 -10.43
C SER A 28 -1.82 -5.45 -11.08
N TYR A 29 -0.58 -4.99 -10.98
CA TYR A 29 -0.16 -3.74 -11.60
C TYR A 29 -0.06 -3.89 -13.13
N LYS A 30 -0.75 -3.02 -13.86
CA LYS A 30 -0.70 -2.97 -15.32
C LYS A 30 0.53 -2.17 -15.79
N TRP A 31 1.73 -2.66 -15.47
CA TRP A 31 2.99 -2.00 -15.79
C TRP A 31 3.17 -1.56 -17.26
N PRO A 32 2.69 -2.29 -18.29
CA PRO A 32 2.74 -1.83 -19.67
C PRO A 32 1.97 -0.52 -19.89
N GLU A 33 0.78 -0.41 -19.29
CA GLU A 33 -0.07 0.80 -19.39
C GLU A 33 0.52 1.95 -18.58
N VAL A 34 0.98 1.68 -17.35
CA VAL A 34 1.67 2.69 -16.52
C VAL A 34 2.91 3.24 -17.24
N HIS A 35 3.70 2.38 -17.90
CA HIS A 35 4.85 2.81 -18.69
C HIS A 35 4.42 3.68 -19.89
N ALA A 36 3.36 3.32 -20.59
CA ALA A 36 2.84 4.14 -21.70
C ALA A 36 2.41 5.53 -21.22
N ILE A 37 1.75 5.63 -20.06
CA ILE A 37 1.37 6.91 -19.44
C ILE A 37 2.61 7.72 -19.06
N MET A 38 3.61 7.10 -18.42
CA MET A 38 4.84 7.79 -18.06
C MET A 38 5.59 8.33 -19.28
N VAL A 39 5.64 7.57 -20.38
CA VAL A 39 6.23 8.03 -21.66
C VAL A 39 5.42 9.19 -22.25
N LEU A 40 4.09 9.12 -22.22
CA LEU A 40 3.21 10.20 -22.68
C LEU A 40 3.43 11.50 -21.90
N LEU A 41 3.72 11.39 -20.59
CA LEU A 41 4.06 12.52 -19.72
C LEU A 41 5.50 13.04 -19.91
N GLY A 42 6.27 12.44 -20.82
CA GLY A 42 7.65 12.85 -21.13
C GLY A 42 8.72 12.17 -20.28
N HIS A 43 8.37 11.19 -19.44
CA HIS A 43 9.32 10.44 -18.64
C HIS A 43 9.89 9.25 -19.41
N ASN A 44 11.22 9.17 -19.49
CA ASN A 44 11.93 8.10 -20.20
C ASN A 44 12.60 7.11 -19.23
N PHE A 45 11.77 6.40 -18.46
CA PHE A 45 12.18 5.31 -17.58
C PHE A 45 11.76 3.96 -18.18
N THR A 46 12.54 2.91 -17.91
CA THR A 46 12.13 1.56 -18.31
C THR A 46 10.99 1.06 -17.43
N LYS A 47 10.18 0.14 -17.95
CA LYS A 47 9.12 -0.56 -17.19
C LYS A 47 9.65 -1.19 -15.90
N ASP A 48 10.85 -1.77 -15.95
CA ASP A 48 11.50 -2.35 -14.78
C ASP A 48 11.89 -1.28 -13.75
N ALA A 49 12.48 -0.17 -14.19
CA ALA A 49 12.81 0.94 -13.29
C ALA A 49 11.55 1.50 -12.61
N ILE A 50 10.47 1.67 -13.36
CA ILE A 50 9.16 2.13 -12.85
C ILE A 50 8.62 1.16 -11.78
N SER A 51 8.52 -0.13 -12.11
CA SER A 51 7.93 -1.12 -11.20
C SER A 51 8.74 -1.30 -9.92
N GLN A 52 10.07 -1.27 -10.03
CA GLN A 52 10.98 -1.35 -8.90
C GLN A 52 10.92 -0.10 -8.04
N HIS A 53 10.92 1.09 -8.62
CA HIS A 53 10.88 2.34 -7.87
C HIS A 53 9.57 2.46 -7.08
N TYR A 54 8.44 2.18 -7.71
CA TYR A 54 7.14 2.19 -7.04
C TYR A 54 7.11 1.21 -5.86
N THR A 55 7.53 -0.04 -6.07
CA THR A 55 7.41 -1.09 -5.06
C THR A 55 8.44 -0.96 -3.93
N LYS A 56 9.70 -0.65 -4.27
CA LYS A 56 10.84 -0.66 -3.34
C LYS A 56 11.09 0.70 -2.70
N SER A 57 10.77 1.81 -3.36
CA SER A 57 11.00 3.15 -2.82
C SER A 57 9.70 3.70 -2.23
N ILE A 58 8.68 3.88 -3.07
CA ILE A 58 7.44 4.58 -2.70
C ILE A 58 6.62 3.75 -1.70
N LEU A 59 6.20 2.54 -2.09
CA LEU A 59 5.39 1.64 -1.27
C LEU A 59 6.08 1.25 0.04
N ARG A 60 7.38 0.91 -0.02
CA ARG A 60 8.15 0.53 1.18
C ARG A 60 8.31 1.71 2.13
N GLY A 61 8.60 2.90 1.60
CA GLY A 61 8.69 4.13 2.39
C GLY A 61 7.36 4.47 3.05
N PHE A 62 6.25 4.38 2.30
CA PHE A 62 4.90 4.57 2.82
C PHE A 62 4.58 3.60 3.96
N LYS A 63 4.78 2.29 3.74
CA LYS A 63 4.58 1.26 4.77
C LYS A 63 5.39 1.51 6.03
N LYS A 64 6.67 1.87 5.87
CA LYS A 64 7.58 2.17 6.99
C LYS A 64 7.10 3.37 7.82
N ARG A 65 6.64 4.46 7.18
CA ARG A 65 6.18 5.67 7.89
C ARG A 65 4.90 5.45 8.68
N HIS A 66 4.01 4.60 8.19
CA HIS A 66 2.69 4.37 8.79
C HIS A 66 2.62 3.08 9.64
N GLY A 67 3.74 2.37 9.82
CA GLY A 67 3.75 1.11 10.57
C GLY A 67 2.90 0.01 9.94
N LEU A 68 2.58 0.12 8.65
CA LEU A 68 1.78 -0.85 7.91
C LEU A 68 2.71 -2.02 7.54
N GLY A 69 2.65 -3.10 8.32
CA GLY A 69 3.41 -4.32 8.04
C GLY A 69 3.14 -4.89 6.64
N SER A 70 3.92 -5.88 6.19
CA SER A 70 3.73 -6.53 4.87
C SER A 70 2.38 -7.25 4.67
N GLY A 71 1.46 -7.18 5.65
CA GLY A 71 0.06 -7.54 5.48
C GLY A 71 -0.66 -6.52 4.61
N ARG A 72 -1.72 -6.97 3.91
CA ARG A 72 -2.55 -6.11 3.06
C ARG A 72 -2.90 -4.83 3.82
N LEU A 73 -2.95 -3.71 3.09
CA LEU A 73 -3.76 -2.56 3.49
C LEU A 73 -5.18 -3.10 3.68
N ALA A 74 -5.51 -3.56 4.88
CA ALA A 74 -6.86 -3.82 5.26
C ALA A 74 -7.54 -2.47 5.07
N THR A 75 -8.45 -2.39 4.11
CA THR A 75 -9.31 -1.24 3.96
C THR A 75 -10.09 -1.15 5.26
N SER A 76 -9.58 -0.39 6.23
CA SER A 76 -10.34 -0.03 7.41
C SER A 76 -11.33 1.02 6.96
N PHE A 77 -12.37 0.58 6.24
CA PHE A 77 -13.63 1.28 6.34
C PHE A 77 -13.97 1.28 7.84
N PRO A 78 -14.22 2.45 8.46
CA PRO A 78 -14.68 2.47 9.84
C PRO A 78 -16.02 1.71 9.85
N SER A 79 -16.01 0.48 10.37
CA SER A 79 -17.22 -0.27 10.63
C SER A 79 -18.02 0.52 11.65
N THR A 80 -19.10 1.12 11.17
CA THR A 80 -20.06 1.81 12.01
C THR A 80 -20.66 0.80 12.98
N GLY A 81 -20.38 0.97 14.27
CA GLY A 81 -21.23 0.50 15.36
C GLY A 81 -21.00 -0.91 15.89
N LYS A 82 -20.26 -1.02 17.00
CA LYS A 82 -20.88 -1.31 18.31
C LYS A 82 -19.89 -1.02 19.44
N ARG A 83 -20.25 -0.07 20.30
CA ARG A 83 -19.52 0.24 21.53
C ARG A 83 -19.87 -0.79 22.62
N LYS A 84 -18.80 -1.16 23.34
CA LYS A 84 -18.68 -1.56 24.76
C LYS A 84 -19.34 -2.86 25.26
N ALA A 85 -18.51 -3.73 25.82
CA ALA A 85 -18.50 -3.96 27.27
C ALA A 85 -17.11 -4.50 27.70
N ASP A 86 -16.44 -3.72 28.54
CA ASP A 86 -15.38 -4.14 29.44
C ASP A 86 -16.10 -4.59 30.72
N GLU A 87 -15.91 -5.82 31.19
CA GLU A 87 -15.91 -6.10 32.64
C GLU A 87 -15.28 -7.48 32.95
N GLN A 88 -14.46 -7.45 34.00
CA GLN A 88 -13.76 -8.53 34.66
C GLN A 88 -14.70 -9.57 35.28
N GLY A 89 -14.21 -10.80 35.46
CA GLY A 89 -14.79 -11.74 36.43
C GLY A 89 -14.86 -13.20 35.97
N ALA A 90 -13.73 -13.90 35.91
CA ALA A 90 -13.73 -15.37 35.83
C ALA A 90 -14.01 -15.95 37.23
N GLY A 91 -15.27 -15.92 37.65
CA GLY A 91 -15.79 -16.64 38.81
C GLY A 91 -16.28 -18.02 38.42
N SER A 92 -15.70 -19.06 39.00
CA SER A 92 -16.18 -20.45 38.96
C SER A 92 -17.62 -20.60 39.46
N PRO A 93 -18.41 -21.54 38.92
CA PRO A 93 -19.52 -22.13 39.67
C PRO A 93 -19.34 -23.65 39.86
N THR A 94 -19.58 -24.02 41.11
CA THR A 94 -19.73 -25.35 41.70
C THR A 94 -20.92 -26.14 41.15
N LYS A 95 -20.86 -27.48 41.21
CA LYS A 95 -22.01 -28.31 41.62
C LYS A 95 -21.59 -29.68 42.15
N LYS A 96 -21.99 -29.95 43.40
CA LYS A 96 -21.88 -31.21 44.15
C LYS A 96 -23.30 -31.64 44.53
N GLY A 97 -23.59 -32.93 44.39
CA GLY A 97 -24.53 -33.69 45.24
C GLY A 97 -25.99 -33.79 44.80
N LYS A 98 -26.39 -35.01 44.43
CA LYS A 98 -27.53 -35.68 45.08
C LYS A 98 -27.26 -37.18 45.13
#